data_AF-A0A1F3X1B5-F1
#
_entry.id   AF-A0A1F3X1B5-F1
#
_cell.length_a   1.000
_cell.length_b   1.000
_cell.length_c   1.000
_cell.angle_alpha   90.00
_cell.angle_beta   90.00
_cell.angle_gamma   90.00
#
_symmetry.space_group_name_H-M   'P 1'
#
loop_
_entity.id
_entity.type
_entity.pdbx_description
1 polymer ?
#
loop_
_entity_poly.entity_id
_entity_poly.type
_entity_poly.pdbx_seq_one_letter_code
_entity_poly.pdbx_strand_id
1 'polypeptide(L)' 'MRHHFFVKPEPPYAEPVLRPLRELKPDEQAKVARNKASVYAHLPEAVPFIKELHEAGMIDGWRGVGEVVLLNKGDS' A
#
# COMPACT_ATOMS: atom_id res chain seq x y z
N MET A 1 32.35 29.49 25.00
CA MET A 1 32.05 28.05 24.83
C MET A 1 31.41 27.84 23.47
N ARG A 2 32.11 27.23 22.52
CA ARG A 2 31.54 26.84 21.21
C ARG A 2 30.92 25.46 21.38
N HIS A 3 29.60 25.37 21.22
CA HIS A 3 28.91 24.08 21.16
C HIS A 3 29.21 23.46 19.80
N HIS A 4 30.00 22.38 19.80
CA HIS A 4 30.18 21.56 18.61
C HIS A 4 28.92 20.70 18.45
N PHE A 5 28.08 21.07 17.49
CA PHE A 5 26.99 20.21 17.03
C PHE A 5 27.60 19.11 16.14
N PHE A 6 27.66 17.88 16.67
CA PHE A 6 28.00 16.71 15.88
C PHE A 6 26.75 16.29 15.10
N VAL A 7 26.64 16.74 13.85
CA VAL A 7 25.62 16.24 12.93
C VAL A 7 26.09 14.86 12.47
N LYS A 8 25.41 13.79 12.92
CA LYS A 8 25.63 12.46 12.35
C LYS A 8 25.25 12.52 10.87
N PRO A 9 26.13 12.10 9.94
CA PRO A 9 25.73 11.98 8.55
C PRO A 9 24.59 10.96 8.47
N GLU A 10 23.47 11.37 7.88
CA GLU A 10 22.41 10.42 7.51
C GLU A 10 23.02 9.37 6.56
N PRO A 11 22.78 8.07 6.77
CA PRO A 11 23.21 7.07 5.82
C PRO A 11 22.64 7.41 4.43
N PRO A 12 23.39 7.17 3.35
CA PRO A 12 22.87 7.37 2.00
C PRO A 12 21.56 6.60 1.87
N TYR A 13 20.53 7.29 1.37
CA TYR A 13 19.19 6.75 1.13
C TYR A 13 19.34 5.37 0.49
N ALA A 14 19.05 4.30 1.24
CA ALA A 14 19.27 2.95 0.76
C ALA A 14 18.43 2.76 -0.51
N GLU A 15 19.07 2.44 -1.63
CA GLU A 15 18.34 2.19 -2.87
C GLU A 15 17.32 1.07 -2.62
N PRO A 16 16.07 1.23 -3.08
CA PRO A 16 15.03 0.24 -2.87
C PRO A 16 15.47 -1.07 -3.52
N VAL A 17 15.76 -2.08 -2.70
CA VAL A 17 16.09 -3.42 -3.17
C VAL A 17 14.85 -3.99 -3.87
N LEU A 18 14.88 -3.99 -5.20
CA LEU A 18 13.85 -4.60 -6.05
C LEU A 18 13.91 -6.12 -5.91
N ARG A 19 13.35 -6.64 -4.83
CA ARG A 19 13.16 -8.09 -4.65
C ARG A 19 12.03 -8.54 -5.59
N PRO A 20 12.20 -9.64 -6.32
CA PRO A 20 11.11 -10.21 -7.11
C PRO A 20 9.90 -10.45 -6.21
N LEU A 21 8.74 -9.97 -6.64
CA LEU A 21 7.51 -10.19 -5.91
C LEU A 21 7.20 -11.69 -5.89
N ARG A 22 6.96 -12.25 -4.71
CA ARG A 22 6.53 -13.65 -4.62
C ARG A 22 5.21 -13.86 -5.35
N GLU A 23 5.00 -15.08 -5.82
CA GLU A 23 3.70 -15.48 -6.34
C GLU A 23 2.67 -15.55 -5.20
N LEU A 24 1.44 -15.16 -5.53
CA LEU A 24 0.30 -15.24 -4.62
C LEU A 24 -0.24 -16.67 -4.62
N LYS A 25 -0.57 -17.19 -3.44
CA LYS A 25 -1.35 -18.42 -3.31
C LYS A 25 -2.79 -18.20 -3.82
N PRO A 26 -3.53 -19.27 -4.18
CA PRO A 26 -4.90 -19.15 -4.67
C PRO A 26 -5.83 -18.31 -3.78
N ASP A 27 -5.78 -18.50 -2.46
CA ASP A 27 -6.61 -17.73 -1.51
C ASP A 27 -6.27 -16.23 -1.50
N GLU A 28 -4.99 -15.91 -1.69
CA GLU A 28 -4.52 -14.52 -1.75
C GLU A 28 -4.97 -13.86 -3.06
N GLN A 29 -4.92 -14.60 -4.17
CA GLN A 29 -5.46 -14.14 -5.46
C GLN A 29 -6.96 -13.88 -5.37
N ALA A 30 -7.71 -14.80 -4.74
CA ALA A 30 -9.14 -14.66 -4.54
C ALA A 30 -9.46 -13.43 -3.66
N LYS A 31 -8.69 -13.20 -2.60
CA LYS A 31 -8.82 -12.00 -1.75
C LYS A 31 -8.56 -10.73 -2.55
N VAL A 32 -7.49 -10.69 -3.35
CA VAL A 32 -7.15 -9.53 -4.20
C VAL A 32 -8.26 -9.26 -5.21
N ALA A 33 -8.78 -10.30 -5.87
CA ALA A 33 -9.89 -10.18 -6.83
C ALA A 33 -11.16 -9.65 -6.16
N ARG A 34 -11.51 -10.17 -4.98
CA ARG A 34 -12.65 -9.70 -4.19
C ARG A 34 -12.51 -8.24 -3.79
N ASN A 35 -11.38 -7.86 -3.19
CA ASN A 35 -11.12 -6.49 -2.77
C ASN A 35 -11.18 -5.53 -3.96
N LYS A 36 -10.57 -5.92 -5.09
CA LYS A 36 -10.63 -5.17 -6.33
C LYS A 36 -12.07 -4.96 -6.78
N ALA A 37 -12.87 -6.02 -6.86
CA ALA A 37 -14.28 -5.93 -7.25
C ALA A 37 -15.08 -5.01 -6.30
N SER A 38 -14.88 -5.13 -4.99
CA SER A 38 -15.55 -4.27 -4.00
C SER A 38 -15.19 -2.80 -4.16
N VAL A 39 -13.91 -2.47 -4.41
CA VAL A 39 -13.51 -1.08 -4.66
C VAL A 39 -14.17 -0.56 -5.94
N TYR A 40 -14.12 -1.29 -7.04
CA TYR A 40 -14.74 -0.82 -8.29
C TYR A 40 -16.27 -0.65 -8.17
N ALA A 41 -16.94 -1.49 -7.39
CA ALA A 41 -18.38 -1.44 -7.21
C ALA A 41 -18.84 -0.35 -6.24
N HIS A 42 -18.10 -0.10 -5.18
CA HIS A 42 -18.56 0.72 -4.05
C HIS A 42 -17.72 1.96 -3.76
N LEU A 43 -16.47 2.00 -4.21
CA LEU A 43 -15.51 3.09 -4.01
C LEU A 43 -14.73 3.39 -5.31
N PRO A 44 -15.41 3.62 -6.46
CA PRO A 44 -14.72 3.84 -7.74
C PRO A 44 -13.75 5.04 -7.70
N GLU A 45 -14.03 6.04 -6.87
CA GLU A 45 -13.18 7.20 -6.61
C GLU A 45 -11.85 6.86 -5.90
N ALA A 46 -11.75 5.71 -5.24
CA ALA A 46 -10.51 5.26 -4.61
C ALA A 46 -9.53 4.64 -5.63
N VAL A 47 -9.99 4.27 -6.83
CA VAL A 47 -9.15 3.62 -7.85
C VAL A 47 -7.96 4.48 -8.28
N PRO A 48 -8.11 5.79 -8.60
CA PRO A 48 -6.97 6.66 -8.89
C PRO A 48 -5.98 6.73 -7.73
N PHE A 49 -6.46 6.85 -6.49
CA PHE A 49 -5.60 6.92 -5.31
C PHE A 49 -4.78 5.64 -5.10
N ILE A 50 -5.39 4.46 -5.24
CA ILE A 50 -4.67 3.17 -5.17
C ILE A 50 -3.61 3.08 -6.26
N LYS A 51 -3.90 3.60 -7.46
CA LYS A 51 -2.95 3.65 -8.57
C LYS A 51 -1.77 4.58 -8.25
N GLU A 52 -2.02 5.77 -7.72
CA GLU A 52 -0.97 6.72 -7.31
C GLU A 52 -0.05 6.13 -6.24
N LEU A 53 -0.60 5.43 -5.24
CA LEU A 53 0.20 4.76 -4.21
C LEU A 53 1.09 3.65 -4.78
N HIS A 54 0.61 2.93 -5.78
CA HIS A 54 1.40 1.91 -6.47
C HIS A 54 2.51 2.55 -7.31
N GLU A 55 2.21 3.61 -8.06
CA GLU A 55 3.20 4.36 -8.86
C GLU A 55 4.27 5.02 -7.98
N ALA A 56 3.91 5.47 -6.78
CA ALA A 56 4.83 5.98 -5.76
C ALA A 56 5.63 4.88 -5.05
N GLY A 57 5.40 3.59 -5.34
CA GLY A 57 6.06 2.46 -4.69
C GLY A 57 5.66 2.26 -3.23
N MET A 58 4.57 2.89 -2.77
CA MET A 58 4.09 2.79 -1.39
C MET A 58 3.31 1.51 -1.12
N ILE A 59 2.67 0.95 -2.14
CA ILE A 59 1.96 -0.33 -2.06
C ILE A 59 2.26 -1.22 -3.28
N ASP A 60 2.15 -2.53 -3.09
CA ASP A 60 2.27 -3.53 -4.17
C ASP A 60 0.95 -3.66 -4.97
N GLY A 61 0.44 -2.52 -5.46
CA GLY A 61 -0.83 -2.43 -6.16
C GLY A 61 -1.99 -3.04 -5.37
N TRP A 62 -2.83 -3.82 -6.06
CA TRP A 62 -3.98 -4.49 -5.44
C TRP A 62 -3.60 -5.51 -4.35
N ARG A 63 -2.34 -5.98 -4.29
CA ARG A 63 -1.86 -6.87 -3.22
C ARG A 63 -1.70 -6.14 -1.89
N GLY A 64 -1.45 -4.83 -1.94
CA GLY A 64 -1.39 -3.97 -0.75
C GLY A 64 -2.76 -3.61 -0.19
N VAL A 65 -3.85 -3.86 -0.92
CA VAL A 65 -5.21 -3.58 -0.45
C VAL A 65 -5.64 -4.67 0.53
N GLY A 66 -5.66 -4.32 1.82
CA GLY A 66 -5.91 -5.23 2.93
C GLY A 66 -7.34 -5.77 2.99
N GLU A 67 -8.31 -4.93 3.31
CA GLU A 67 -9.72 -5.30 3.44
C GLU A 67 -10.61 -4.14 3.01
N VAL A 68 -11.72 -4.45 2.34
CA VAL A 68 -12.73 -3.47 1.93
C VAL A 68 -13.99 -3.77 2.71
N VAL A 69 -14.27 -2.97 3.73
CA VAL A 69 -15.42 -3.13 4.62
C VAL A 69 -16.47 -2.08 4.26
N LEU A 70 -17.68 -2.55 3.92
CA LEU A 70 -18.84 -1.69 3.76
C LEU A 70 -19.50 -1.51 5.12
N LEU A 71 -19.42 -0.31 5.67
CA LEU A 71 -20.08 0.02 6.93
C LEU A 71 -21.54 0.39 6.63
N ASN A 72 -22.47 -0.46 7.04
CA ASN A 72 -23.88 -0.11 7.02
C ASN A 72 -24.20 0.83 8.17
N LYS A 73 -25.04 1.83 7.91
CA LYS A 73 -25.55 2.76 8.93
C LYS A 73 -26.55 2.01 9.81
N GLY A 74 -26.07 1.24 10.78
CA GLY A 74 -26.90 0.43 11.66
C GLY A 74 -26.14 -0.52 12.60
N ASP A 75 -24.87 -0.81 12.33
CA ASP A 75 -24.03 -1.59 13.23
C ASP A 75 -23.30 -0.64 14.21
N SER A 76 -24.01 -0.22 15.27
CA SER A 76 -23.45 0.43 16.47
C SER A 76 -24.27 0.08 17.70
#